data_AF-A0A015LFC2-F1
#
_entry.id   AF-A0A015LFC2-F1
#
_cell.length_a   1.000
_cell.length_b   1.000
_cell.length_c   1.000
_cell.angle_alpha   90.00
_cell.angle_beta   90.00
_cell.angle_gamma   90.00
#
_symmetry.space_group_name_H-M   'P 1'
#
loop_
_entity.id
_entity.type
_entity.pdbx_description
1 polymer ?
#
loop_
_entity_poly.entity_id
_entity_poly.type
_entity_poly.pdbx_seq_one_letter_code
_entity_poly.pdbx_strand_id
1 'polypeptide(L)'
;MIKVNDGKFHSKHLKIPEYVAIDVRSCFMGIYSKAEKSSLAFYLNEYELKSKIDMPIYRMNKYYKRALKELDSMSAEQIREVAKYCIIDALSCQRLMVKHNAINEYREVASVDFLSLFDAHYFAGGMKKLENTLESMFSYQ
;
A
#
# COMPACT_ATOMS: atom_id res chain seq x y z
N MET A 1 -5.55 -12.39 8.11
CA MET A 1 -4.81 -12.47 9.39
C MET A 1 -3.35 -12.69 9.07
N ILE A 2 -2.58 -11.61 8.88
CA ILE A 2 -1.12 -11.69 8.76
C ILE A 2 -0.56 -11.36 10.15
N LYS A 3 0.05 -12.35 10.80
CA LYS A 3 0.74 -12.16 12.09
C LYS A 3 2.16 -11.66 11.80
N VAL A 4 2.46 -10.46 12.27
CA VAL A 4 3.84 -9.98 12.46
C VAL A 4 3.93 -9.48 13.89
N ASN A 5 4.69 -10.22 14.72
CA ASN A 5 4.98 -10.00 16.15
C ASN A 5 3.83 -10.12 17.16
N ASP A 6 4.17 -10.61 18.37
CA ASP A 6 3.28 -10.96 19.49
C ASP A 6 2.55 -9.80 20.17
N GLY A 7 2.52 -8.62 19.54
CA GLY A 7 1.61 -7.54 19.90
C GLY A 7 0.27 -7.73 19.19
N LYS A 8 -0.85 -7.54 19.89
CA LYS A 8 -2.17 -7.39 19.25
C LYS A 8 -2.15 -6.14 18.34
N PHE A 9 -1.68 -6.29 17.11
CA PHE A 9 -1.72 -5.22 16.11
C PHE A 9 -3.14 -5.14 15.56
N HIS A 10 -3.91 -4.17 16.04
CA HIS A 10 -5.20 -3.81 15.45
C HIS A 10 -4.94 -3.01 14.18
N SER A 11 -4.81 -3.69 13.03
CA SER A 11 -4.77 -2.99 11.76
C SER A 11 -6.14 -2.37 11.48
N LYS A 12 -6.20 -1.03 11.51
CA LYS A 12 -7.39 -0.26 11.13
C LYS A 12 -7.43 -0.17 9.61
N HIS A 13 -7.96 -1.19 8.95
CA HIS A 13 -8.18 -1.12 7.51
C HIS A 13 -9.34 -0.17 7.23
N LEU A 14 -9.16 0.75 6.28
CA LEU A 14 -10.22 1.64 5.83
C LEU A 14 -11.26 0.83 5.04
N LYS A 15 -12.42 0.57 5.64
CA LYS A 15 -13.53 -0.13 5.00
C LYS A 15 -14.50 0.89 4.42
N ILE A 16 -14.49 1.02 3.10
CA ILE A 16 -15.48 1.79 2.35
C ILE A 16 -16.25 0.77 1.49
N PRO A 17 -17.59 0.75 1.52
CA PRO A 17 -18.36 -0.14 0.67
C PRO A 17 -17.91 -0.03 -0.80
N GLU A 18 -17.78 -1.16 -1.48
CA GLU A 18 -17.36 -1.26 -2.90
C GLU A 18 -15.90 -0.88 -3.22
N TYR A 19 -15.11 -0.43 -2.24
CA TYR A 19 -13.68 -0.14 -2.42
C TYR A 19 -12.81 -1.10 -1.62
N VAL A 20 -11.76 -1.59 -2.25
CA VAL A 20 -10.69 -2.33 -1.58
C VAL A 20 -9.49 -1.41 -1.44
N ALA A 21 -9.26 -0.90 -0.23
CA ALA A 21 -8.02 -0.19 0.07
C ALA A 21 -6.85 -1.18 0.02
N ILE A 22 -5.79 -0.87 -0.71
CA ILE A 22 -4.59 -1.69 -0.81
C ILE A 22 -3.39 -0.84 -0.43
N ASP A 23 -2.72 -1.20 0.67
CA ASP A 23 -1.50 -0.52 1.11
C ASP A 23 -0.29 -1.15 0.40
N VAL A 24 0.39 -0.35 -0.44
CA VAL A 24 1.58 -0.75 -1.17
C VAL A 24 2.68 -1.27 -0.23
N ARG A 25 2.89 -0.63 0.92
CA ARG A 25 3.91 -1.07 1.86
C ARG A 25 3.59 -2.44 2.41
N SER A 26 2.33 -2.68 2.80
CA SER A 26 1.87 -3.98 3.30
C SER A 26 2.01 -5.08 2.25
N CYS A 27 1.66 -4.79 0.99
CA CYS A 27 1.84 -5.73 -0.12
C CYS A 27 3.30 -6.18 -0.22
N PHE A 28 4.23 -5.22 -0.24
CA PHE A 28 5.64 -5.51 -0.43
C PHE A 28 6.30 -6.08 0.83
N MET A 29 5.83 -5.76 2.04
CA MET A 29 6.29 -6.42 3.25
C MET A 29 5.95 -7.91 3.28
N GLY A 30 4.85 -8.34 2.66
CA GLY A 30 4.53 -9.77 2.51
C GLY A 30 5.56 -10.51 1.64
N ILE A 31 5.99 -9.89 0.56
CA ILE A 31 7.00 -10.42 -0.38
C ILE A 31 8.38 -10.43 0.29
N TYR A 32 8.75 -9.31 0.91
CA TYR A 32 10.06 -9.06 1.51
C TYR A 32 10.02 -9.21 3.04
N SER A 33 9.38 -10.28 3.53
CA SER A 33 9.11 -10.49 4.97
C SER A 33 10.34 -10.50 5.89
N LYS A 34 11.55 -10.59 5.33
CA LYS A 34 12.85 -10.55 6.05
C LYS A 34 13.67 -9.29 5.77
N ALA A 35 13.17 -8.34 4.99
CA ALA A 35 13.94 -7.15 4.65
C ALA A 35 14.08 -6.22 5.87
N GLU A 36 15.32 -5.78 6.13
CA GLU A 36 15.63 -4.79 7.16
C GLU A 36 15.00 -3.42 6.87
N LYS A 37 14.62 -3.18 5.61
CA LYS A 37 14.08 -1.91 5.11
C LYS A 37 12.73 -2.14 4.43
N SER A 38 11.81 -1.21 4.64
CA SER A 38 10.45 -1.24 4.07
C SER A 38 10.00 0.14 3.55
N SER A 39 10.97 0.99 3.17
CA SER A 39 10.68 2.32 2.64
C SER A 39 10.31 2.25 1.16
N LEU A 40 9.53 3.24 0.69
CA LEU A 40 9.21 3.37 -0.73
C LEU A 40 10.48 3.43 -1.60
N ALA A 41 11.49 4.19 -1.17
CA ALA A 41 12.75 4.30 -1.90
C ALA A 41 13.50 2.95 -2.00
N PHE A 42 13.45 2.13 -0.94
CA PHE A 42 14.01 0.79 -0.97
C PHE A 42 13.32 -0.07 -2.05
N TYR A 43 11.99 -0.16 -2.02
CA TYR A 43 11.26 -0.96 -3.00
C TYR A 43 11.39 -0.45 -4.44
N LEU A 44 11.47 0.86 -4.66
CA LEU A 44 11.72 1.41 -6.00
C LEU A 44 13.06 0.95 -6.55
N ASN A 45 14.10 0.91 -5.72
CA ASN A 45 15.42 0.43 -6.13
C ASN A 45 15.40 -1.07 -6.43
N GLU A 46 14.74 -1.88 -5.60
CA GLU A 46 14.59 -3.34 -5.83
C GLU A 46 13.92 -3.66 -7.16
N TYR A 47 13.01 -2.80 -7.62
CA TYR A 47 12.29 -2.96 -8.90
C TYR A 47 12.91 -2.16 -10.05
N GLU A 48 14.11 -1.61 -9.87
CA GLU A 48 14.85 -0.80 -10.84
C GLU A 48 14.02 0.38 -11.41
N LEU A 49 13.12 0.92 -10.59
CA LEU A 49 12.29 2.07 -10.93
C LEU A 49 13.01 3.36 -10.58
N LYS A 50 12.72 4.42 -11.34
CA LYS A 50 13.29 5.75 -11.09
C LYS A 50 13.05 6.16 -9.64
N SER A 51 14.13 6.57 -8.98
CA SER A 51 14.10 6.98 -7.57
C SER A 51 13.18 8.19 -7.34
N LYS A 52 12.58 8.22 -6.17
CA LYS A 52 11.77 9.34 -5.70
C LYS A 52 12.64 10.54 -5.33
N ILE A 53 12.05 11.73 -5.33
CA ILE A 53 12.67 12.92 -4.75
C ILE A 53 12.46 12.83 -3.23
N ASP A 54 13.51 13.00 -2.42
CA ASP A 54 13.33 13.03 -0.96
C ASP A 54 13.04 14.46 -0.47
N MET A 55 12.05 14.60 0.41
CA MET A 55 11.72 15.86 1.05
C MET A 55 11.66 15.63 2.57
N PRO A 56 12.69 16.08 3.31
CA PRO A 56 12.67 15.96 4.76
C PRO A 56 11.44 16.65 5.37
N ILE A 57 10.82 15.98 6.35
CA ILE A 57 9.57 16.46 6.96
C ILE A 57 9.69 17.88 7.54
N TYR A 58 10.85 18.23 8.10
CA TYR A 58 11.09 19.58 8.62
C TYR A 58 11.05 20.65 7.52
N ARG A 59 11.51 20.33 6.31
CA ARG A 59 11.50 21.23 5.15
C ARG A 59 10.06 21.43 4.66
N MET A 60 9.30 20.35 4.52
CA MET A 60 7.89 20.42 4.15
C MET A 60 7.08 21.24 5.18
N ASN A 61 7.29 21.00 6.48
CA ASN A 61 6.64 21.75 7.55
C ASN A 61 7.01 23.24 7.52
N LYS A 62 8.27 23.57 7.19
CA LYS A 62 8.71 24.96 7.02
C LYS A 62 7.94 25.65 5.89
N TYR A 63 7.76 24.98 4.75
CA TYR A 63 7.02 25.51 3.60
C TYR A 63 5.55 25.75 3.92
N TYR A 64 4.88 24.78 4.54
CA TYR A 64 3.49 24.97 4.98
C TYR A 64 3.35 26.12 5.98
N LYS A 65 4.23 26.21 6.99
CA LYS A 65 4.20 27.31 7.97
C LYS A 65 4.40 28.67 7.32
N ARG A 66 5.23 28.77 6.28
CA ARG A 66 5.43 30.02 5.54
C ARG A 66 4.21 30.37 4.70
N ALA A 67 3.66 29.42 3.94
CA ALA A 67 2.49 29.65 3.10
C ALA A 67 1.24 30.09 3.88
N LEU A 68 1.13 29.70 5.16
CA LEU A 68 0.07 30.17 6.06
C LEU A 68 0.25 31.63 6.52
N LYS A 69 1.48 32.15 6.49
CA LYS A 69 1.82 33.50 6.95
C LYS A 69 1.98 34.51 5.81
N GLU A 70 2.52 34.05 4.69
CA GLU A 70 2.97 34.89 3.57
C GLU A 70 2.43 34.30 2.25
N LEU A 71 1.60 35.06 1.54
CA LEU A 71 1.17 34.76 0.17
C LEU A 71 2.05 35.51 -0.84
N ASP A 72 3.34 35.20 -0.86
CA ASP A 72 4.29 35.71 -1.86
C ASP A 72 4.60 34.65 -2.93
N SER A 73 5.29 35.08 -4.00
CA SER A 73 5.70 34.19 -5.09
C SER A 73 6.60 33.05 -4.61
N MET A 74 7.41 33.29 -3.58
CA MET A 74 8.30 32.31 -2.97
C MET A 74 7.55 31.21 -2.23
N SER A 75 6.56 31.57 -1.40
CA SER A 75 5.66 30.60 -0.74
C SER A 75 4.92 29.77 -1.77
N ALA A 76 4.43 30.39 -2.85
CA ALA A 76 3.77 29.65 -3.93
C ALA A 76 4.71 28.65 -4.62
N GLU A 77 5.98 29.01 -4.84
CA GLU A 77 6.98 28.09 -5.39
C GLU A 77 7.30 26.93 -4.45
N GLN A 78 7.45 27.20 -3.16
CA GLN A 78 7.69 26.18 -2.14
C GLN A 78 6.54 25.17 -2.05
N ILE A 79 5.28 25.63 -2.12
CA ILE A 79 4.13 24.73 -2.13
C ILE A 79 4.06 23.93 -3.45
N ARG A 80 4.46 24.51 -4.59
CA ARG A 80 4.62 23.75 -5.84
C ARG A 80 5.67 22.64 -5.70
N GLU A 81 6.78 22.86 -4.99
CA GLU A 81 7.74 21.80 -4.70
C GLU A 81 7.12 20.67 -3.88
N VAL A 82 6.35 21.00 -2.83
CA VAL A 82 5.65 19.99 -2.01
C VAL A 82 4.66 19.20 -2.86
N ALA A 83 3.86 19.87 -3.69
CA ALA A 83 2.92 19.21 -4.59
C ALA A 83 3.62 18.26 -5.56
N LYS A 84 4.73 18.68 -6.16
CA LYS A 84 5.55 17.84 -7.04
C LYS A 84 6.07 16.60 -6.33
N TYR A 85 6.56 16.75 -5.10
CA TYR A 85 6.97 15.62 -4.25
C TYR A 85 5.82 14.63 -4.03
N CYS A 86 4.64 15.10 -3.60
CA CYS A 86 3.47 14.25 -3.37
C CYS A 86 3.02 13.49 -4.62
N ILE A 87 3.00 14.16 -5.78
CA ILE A 87 2.64 13.54 -7.07
C ILE A 87 3.62 12.43 -7.43
N ILE A 88 4.92 12.67 -7.27
CA ILE A 88 5.95 11.68 -7.57
C ILE A 88 5.84 10.47 -6.64
N ASP A 89 5.65 10.68 -5.34
CA ASP A 89 5.49 9.57 -4.38
C ASP A 89 4.23 8.74 -4.67
N ALA A 90 3.09 9.37 -4.96
CA ALA A 90 1.86 8.67 -5.33
C ALA A 90 2.01 7.85 -6.62
N LEU A 91 2.61 8.44 -7.66
CA LEU A 91 2.85 7.75 -8.93
C LEU A 91 3.85 6.59 -8.76
N SER A 92 4.83 6.75 -7.88
CA SER A 92 5.83 5.72 -7.59
C SER A 92 5.19 4.51 -6.91
N CYS A 93 4.28 4.72 -5.95
CA CYS A 93 3.46 3.66 -5.37
C CYS A 93 2.65 2.91 -6.43
N GLN A 94 1.99 3.63 -7.34
CA GLN A 94 1.24 3.01 -8.43
C GLN A 94 2.13 2.19 -9.37
N ARG A 95 3.30 2.73 -9.76
CA ARG A 95 4.27 2.04 -10.62
C ARG A 95 4.76 0.74 -10.00
N LEU A 96 5.02 0.73 -8.69
CA LEU A 96 5.37 -0.50 -7.98
C LEU A 96 4.26 -1.55 -8.08
N MET A 97 3.02 -1.17 -7.78
CA MET A 97 1.88 -2.08 -7.86
C MET A 97 1.67 -2.65 -9.26
N VAL A 98 1.83 -1.83 -10.30
CA VAL A 98 1.73 -2.25 -11.71
C VAL A 98 2.90 -3.16 -12.08
N LYS A 99 4.13 -2.78 -11.75
CA LYS A 99 5.34 -3.54 -12.10
C LYS A 99 5.35 -4.93 -11.45
N HIS A 100 4.87 -5.03 -10.20
CA HIS A 100 4.73 -6.30 -9.50
C HIS A 100 3.49 -7.08 -9.92
N ASN A 101 2.50 -6.46 -10.57
CA ASN A 101 1.24 -7.12 -10.95
C ASN A 101 0.36 -7.56 -9.75
N ALA A 102 0.53 -6.92 -8.59
CA ALA A 102 -0.07 -7.31 -7.31
C ALA A 102 -1.60 -7.51 -7.35
N ILE A 103 -2.34 -6.66 -8.09
CA ILE A 103 -3.80 -6.78 -8.15
C ILE A 103 -4.20 -8.10 -8.82
N ASN A 104 -3.50 -8.50 -9.88
CA ASN A 104 -3.82 -9.74 -10.58
C ASN A 104 -3.45 -10.97 -9.74
N GLU A 105 -2.37 -10.91 -8.95
CA GLU A 105 -2.05 -11.98 -7.99
C GLU A 105 -3.18 -12.15 -6.96
N TYR A 106 -3.73 -11.06 -6.41
CA TYR A 106 -4.88 -11.15 -5.51
C TYR A 106 -6.14 -11.66 -6.20
N ARG A 107 -6.35 -11.32 -7.48
CA ARG A 107 -7.48 -11.84 -8.27
C ARG A 107 -7.36 -13.34 -8.52
N GLU A 108 -6.15 -13.84 -8.77
CA GLU A 108 -5.91 -15.28 -8.93
C GLU A 108 -6.21 -16.03 -7.65
N VAL A 109 -5.72 -15.54 -6.50
CA VAL A 109 -6.04 -16.12 -5.18
C VAL A 109 -7.55 -16.10 -4.92
N ALA A 110 -8.20 -14.96 -5.17
CA ALA A 110 -9.64 -14.82 -5.03
C ALA A 110 -10.40 -15.83 -5.90
N SER A 111 -9.95 -16.04 -7.14
CA SER A 111 -10.57 -16.98 -8.08
C SER A 111 -10.37 -18.44 -7.68
N VAL A 112 -9.20 -18.81 -7.14
CA VAL A 112 -8.88 -20.18 -6.75
C VAL A 112 -9.59 -20.57 -5.45
N ASP A 113 -9.65 -19.66 -4.49
CA ASP A 113 -10.20 -19.92 -3.16
C ASP A 113 -11.68 -19.47 -3.02
N PHE A 114 -12.31 -19.01 -4.11
CA PHE A 114 -13.67 -18.46 -4.15
C PHE A 114 -13.89 -17.34 -3.11
N LEU A 115 -12.88 -16.48 -2.95
CA LEU A 115 -12.89 -15.37 -2.00
C LEU A 115 -13.20 -14.05 -2.70
N SER A 116 -13.65 -13.05 -1.94
CA SER A 116 -13.64 -11.68 -2.44
C SER A 116 -12.20 -11.18 -2.62
N LEU A 117 -11.99 -10.17 -3.48
CA LEU A 117 -10.68 -9.52 -3.63
C LEU A 117 -10.19 -8.92 -2.30
N PHE A 118 -11.12 -8.41 -1.49
CA PHE A 118 -10.85 -7.92 -0.14
C PHE A 118 -10.29 -9.05 0.73
N ASP A 119 -10.91 -10.23 0.70
CA ASP A 119 -10.48 -11.34 1.53
C ASP A 119 -9.15 -11.94 1.07
N ALA A 120 -8.94 -12.01 -0.24
CA ALA A 120 -7.67 -12.40 -0.84
C ALA A 120 -6.53 -11.44 -0.44
N HIS A 121 -6.78 -10.14 -0.38
CA HIS A 121 -5.76 -9.17 0.03
C HIS A 121 -5.46 -9.21 1.55
N TYR A 122 -6.49 -9.18 2.40
CA TYR A 122 -6.32 -8.99 3.84
C TYR A 122 -6.15 -10.29 4.64
N PHE A 123 -6.61 -11.43 4.11
CA PHE A 123 -6.68 -12.67 4.86
C PHE A 123 -5.94 -13.86 4.24
N ALA A 124 -5.53 -13.79 2.97
CA ALA A 124 -4.70 -14.82 2.37
C ALA A 124 -3.38 -15.01 3.15
N GLY A 125 -3.04 -16.28 3.40
CA GLY A 125 -1.87 -16.68 4.21
C GLY A 125 -2.21 -17.13 5.64
N GLY A 126 -3.25 -16.57 6.27
CA GLY A 126 -3.68 -16.94 7.63
C GLY A 126 -5.06 -17.60 7.72
N MET A 127 -5.94 -17.36 6.73
CA MET A 127 -7.21 -18.07 6.56
C MET A 127 -7.07 -19.08 5.41
N LYS A 128 -6.15 -20.03 5.52
CA LYS A 128 -6.19 -21.20 4.64
C LYS A 128 -7.20 -22.19 5.23
N LYS A 129 -8.28 -22.43 4.47
CA LYS A 129 -9.21 -23.57 4.59
C LYS A 129 -10.06 -23.60 5.86
N LEU A 130 -11.31 -23.13 5.81
CA LEU A 130 -12.38 -23.85 6.52
C LEU A 130 -13.80 -23.46 6.07
N GLU A 131 -14.06 -22.23 5.66
CA GLU A 131 -15.45 -21.81 5.40
C GLU A 131 -15.90 -22.09 3.95
N ASN A 132 -15.16 -21.62 2.93
CA ASN A 132 -15.59 -21.75 1.53
C ASN A 132 -15.55 -23.19 0.97
N THR A 133 -14.66 -24.05 1.49
CA THR A 133 -14.61 -25.45 1.04
C THR A 133 -15.87 -26.22 1.46
N LEU A 134 -16.48 -25.88 2.60
CA LEU A 134 -17.67 -26.54 3.11
C LEU A 134 -18.90 -26.23 2.23
N GLU A 135 -19.15 -24.97 1.87
CA GLU A 135 -20.31 -24.63 1.03
C GLU A 135 -20.24 -25.27 -0.38
N SER A 136 -19.05 -25.35 -0.97
CA SER A 136 -18.86 -26.03 -2.26
C SER A 136 -19.08 -27.54 -2.19
N MET A 137 -18.83 -28.16 -1.03
CA MET A 137 -19.07 -29.60 -0.81
C MET A 137 -20.54 -29.92 -0.52
N PHE A 138 -21.31 -28.99 0.07
CA PHE A 138 -22.73 -29.18 0.36
C PHE A 138 -23.67 -28.75 -0.78
N SER A 139 -23.16 -28.12 -1.84
CA SER A 139 -23.94 -27.73 -3.02
C SER A 139 -24.07 -28.83 -4.09
N TYR A 140 -23.43 -29.99 -3.87
CA TYR A 140 -23.44 -31.15 -4.78
C TYR A 140 -24.00 -32.44 -4.13
N GLN A 141 -24.75 -32.32 -3.03
CA GLN A 141 -25.56 -33.41 -2.44
C GLN A 141 -27.04 -33.06 -2.50
#